data_AF-A0A831WMS7-F1
#
_entry.id   AF-A0A831WMS7-F1
#
_cell.length_a   1.000
_cell.length_b   1.000
_cell.length_c   1.000
_cell.angle_alpha   90.00
_cell.angle_beta   90.00
_cell.angle_gamma   90.00
#
_symmetry.space_group_name_H-M   'P 1'
#
loop_
_entity.id
_entity.type
_entity.pdbx_description
1 polymer ?
#
loop_
_entity_poly.entity_id
_entity_poly.type
_entity_poly.pdbx_seq_one_letter_code
_entity_poly.pdbx_strand_id
1 'polypeptide(L)'
;MELEKLVKLLKENKVDFVIIGATAFPVYGYVRATLDVDIFIRPALDNAKNCYNALKKFGYDLQNLKIEDFLKKKILIRQYILEVDIHPFVKGVEFEEVWKNKKRAKIGKTYA
;
A
#
# COMPACT_ATOMS: atom_id res chain seq x y z
N MET A 1 5.05 0.23 -15.35
CA MET A 1 5.92 0.47 -14.17
C MET A 1 5.42 -0.44 -13.04
N GLU A 2 6.32 -1.00 -12.22
CA GLU A 2 5.94 -1.96 -11.18
C GLU A 2 4.93 -1.40 -10.16
N LEU A 3 5.10 -0.14 -9.74
CA LEU A 3 4.15 0.54 -8.86
C LEU A 3 2.74 0.64 -9.45
N GLU A 4 2.60 0.98 -10.73
CA GLU A 4 1.30 1.02 -11.40
C GLU A 4 0.63 -0.37 -11.39
N LYS A 5 1.41 -1.42 -11.65
CA LYS A 5 0.93 -2.81 -11.64
C LYS A 5 0.49 -3.23 -10.24
N LEU A 6 1.24 -2.88 -9.20
CA LEU A 6 0.86 -3.14 -7.80
C LEU A 6 -0.44 -2.42 -7.44
N VAL A 7 -0.55 -1.12 -7.74
CA VAL A 7 -1.77 -0.32 -7.49
C VAL A 7 -2.97 -0.94 -8.20
N LYS A 8 -2.80 -1.37 -9.46
CA LYS A 8 -3.87 -2.05 -10.20
C LYS A 8 -4.34 -3.33 -9.48
N LEU A 9 -3.41 -4.19 -9.05
CA LEU A 9 -3.75 -5.42 -8.34
C LEU A 9 -4.39 -5.18 -6.97
N LEU A 10 -3.93 -4.18 -6.21
CA LEU A 10 -4.58 -3.80 -4.95
C LEU A 10 -6.04 -3.42 -5.18
N LYS A 11 -6.32 -2.63 -6.23
CA LYS A 11 -7.70 -2.25 -6.59
C LYS A 11 -8.54 -3.43 -7.06
N GLU A 12 -8.00 -4.30 -7.93
CA GLU A 12 -8.71 -5.48 -8.43
C GLU A 12 -9.08 -6.46 -7.33
N ASN A 13 -8.26 -6.55 -6.28
CA ASN A 13 -8.57 -7.36 -5.09
C ASN A 13 -9.39 -6.60 -4.04
N LYS A 14 -9.88 -5.39 -4.34
CA LYS A 14 -10.71 -4.56 -3.45
C LYS A 14 -10.03 -4.29 -2.10
N VAL A 15 -8.76 -3.90 -2.16
CA VAL A 15 -8.02 -3.43 -0.98
C VAL A 15 -8.40 -1.97 -0.72
N ASP A 16 -8.75 -1.67 0.52
CA ASP A 16 -8.85 -0.31 1.04
C ASP A 16 -7.43 0.14 1.43
N PHE A 17 -6.81 0.97 0.58
CA PHE A 17 -5.45 1.46 0.78
C PHE A 17 -5.26 2.92 0.38
N VAL A 18 -4.28 3.57 0.99
CA VAL A 18 -3.80 4.91 0.63
C VAL A 18 -2.29 4.86 0.48
N ILE A 19 -1.77 5.40 -0.62
CA ILE A 19 -0.32 5.61 -0.76
C ILE A 19 0.06 6.80 0.11
N ILE A 20 1.04 6.60 1.00
CA ILE A 20 1.56 7.64 1.90
C ILE A 20 3.05 7.88 1.62
N GLY A 21 3.71 8.67 2.47
CA GLY A 21 5.15 8.90 2.38
C GLY A 21 5.55 9.73 1.14
N ALA A 22 6.82 9.61 0.74
CA ALA A 22 7.39 10.41 -0.35
C ALA A 22 6.68 10.19 -1.69
N THR A 23 6.20 8.98 -1.94
CA THR A 23 5.49 8.62 -3.17
C THR A 23 4.21 9.46 -3.36
N ALA A 24 3.59 9.92 -2.27
CA ALA A 24 2.39 10.77 -2.32
C ALA A 24 2.70 12.27 -2.51
N PHE A 25 3.93 12.72 -2.23
CA PHE A 25 4.29 14.15 -2.24
C PHE A 25 4.08 14.87 -3.58
N PRO A 26 4.31 14.25 -4.75
CA PRO A 26 4.10 14.93 -6.04
C PRO A 26 2.66 15.42 -6.24
N VAL A 27 1.67 14.78 -5.61
CA VAL A 27 0.25 15.21 -5.63
C VAL A 27 0.05 16.57 -4.93
N TYR A 28 1.00 16.96 -4.09
CA TYR A 28 1.02 18.22 -3.35
C TYR A 28 2.08 19.19 -3.86
N GLY A 29 2.67 18.93 -5.05
CA GLY A 29 3.64 19.83 -5.68
C GLY A 29 5.05 19.75 -5.08
N TYR A 30 5.35 18.72 -4.29
CA TYR A 30 6.67 18.50 -3.69
C TYR A 30 7.28 17.20 -4.17
N VAL A 31 8.56 17.20 -4.56
CA VAL A 31 9.26 16.01 -5.07
C VAL A 31 10.35 15.63 -4.09
N ARG A 32 10.33 14.37 -3.65
CA ARG A 32 11.39 13.76 -2.85
C ARG A 32 11.65 12.37 -3.39
N ALA A 33 12.91 12.07 -3.72
CA ALA A 33 13.29 10.72 -4.11
C ALA A 33 13.06 9.75 -2.94
N THR A 34 12.63 8.53 -3.27
CA THR A 34 12.43 7.43 -2.31
C THR A 34 12.69 6.11 -3.03
N LEU A 35 13.14 5.10 -2.29
CA LEU A 35 13.40 3.76 -2.84
C LEU A 35 12.21 2.82 -2.64
N ASP A 36 11.46 3.05 -1.57
CA ASP A 36 10.29 2.28 -1.17
C ASP A 36 8.98 3.06 -1.29
N VAL A 37 7.89 2.29 -1.39
CA VAL A 37 6.53 2.81 -1.44
C VAL A 37 5.79 2.42 -0.17
N ASP A 38 5.36 3.42 0.58
CA ASP A 38 4.52 3.22 1.76
C ASP A 38 3.03 3.12 1.38
N ILE A 39 2.39 2.03 1.81
CA ILE A 39 0.96 1.76 1.60
C ILE A 39 0.28 1.59 2.95
N PHE A 40 -0.61 2.53 3.29
CA PHE A 40 -1.47 2.44 4.46
C PHE A 40 -2.73 1.65 4.11
N ILE A 41 -3.01 0.56 4.82
CA ILE A 41 -4.21 -0.27 4.62
C ILE A 41 -5.13 -0.20 5.84
N ARG A 42 -6.45 -0.34 5.62
CA ARG A 42 -7.41 -0.48 6.71
C ARG A 42 -7.10 -1.76 7.51
N PRO A 43 -6.88 -1.70 8.83
CA PRO A 43 -6.51 -2.87 9.65
C PRO A 43 -7.73 -3.75 9.96
N ALA A 44 -8.36 -4.28 8.92
CA ALA A 44 -9.51 -5.19 9.03
C ALA A 44 -9.19 -6.53 8.36
N LEU A 45 -9.74 -7.62 8.92
CA LEU A 45 -9.37 -8.98 8.53
C LEU A 45 -9.67 -9.29 7.05
N ASP A 46 -10.79 -8.79 6.54
CA ASP A 46 -11.18 -8.85 5.13
C ASP A 46 -10.16 -8.13 4.24
N ASN A 47 -9.81 -6.90 4.62
CA ASN A 47 -8.88 -6.08 3.87
C ASN A 47 -7.45 -6.64 3.88
N ALA A 48 -7.00 -7.18 5.01
CA ALA A 48 -5.73 -7.87 5.16
C ALA A 48 -5.63 -9.09 4.23
N LYS A 49 -6.70 -9.90 4.12
CA LYS A 49 -6.78 -11.02 3.16
C LYS A 49 -6.71 -10.55 1.72
N ASN A 50 -7.44 -9.48 1.39
CA ASN A 50 -7.41 -8.88 0.06
C ASN A 50 -6.00 -8.37 -0.29
N CYS A 51 -5.33 -7.70 0.65
CA CYS A 51 -3.98 -7.19 0.49
C CYS A 51 -2.97 -8.33 0.29
N TYR A 52 -3.02 -9.36 1.13
CA TYR A 52 -2.20 -10.56 0.99
C TYR A 52 -2.35 -11.19 -0.40
N ASN A 53 -3.59 -11.36 -0.88
CA ASN A 53 -3.87 -11.92 -2.19
C ASN A 53 -3.34 -11.05 -3.34
N ALA A 54 -3.46 -9.72 -3.23
CA ALA A 54 -2.92 -8.78 -4.21
C ALA A 54 -1.39 -8.87 -4.29
N LEU A 55 -0.71 -8.89 -3.13
CA LEU A 55 0.74 -8.98 -3.02
C LEU A 55 1.26 -10.33 -3.54
N LYS A 56 0.57 -11.42 -3.22
CA LYS A 56 0.88 -12.76 -3.76
C LYS A 56 0.74 -12.80 -5.28
N LYS A 57 -0.34 -12.23 -5.84
CA LYS A 57 -0.55 -12.13 -7.29
C LYS A 57 0.47 -11.21 -7.98
N PHE A 58 0.95 -10.19 -7.29
CA PHE A 58 1.97 -9.30 -7.81
C PHE A 58 3.31 -10.02 -8.02
N GLY A 59 3.56 -11.06 -7.22
CA GLY A 59 4.73 -11.94 -7.34
C GLY A 59 5.61 -11.98 -6.08
N TYR A 60 5.15 -11.40 -4.96
CA TYR A 60 5.92 -11.48 -3.72
C TYR A 60 5.83 -12.86 -3.07
N ASP A 61 6.95 -13.33 -2.53
CA ASP A 61 6.97 -14.45 -1.61
C ASP A 61 6.52 -14.01 -0.21
N LEU A 62 5.39 -14.54 0.25
CA LEU A 62 4.78 -14.20 1.54
C LEU A 62 4.70 -15.41 2.48
N GLN A 63 5.46 -16.49 2.24
CA GLN A 63 5.35 -17.75 2.99
C GLN A 63 5.52 -17.60 4.51
N ASN A 64 6.33 -16.63 4.94
CA ASN A 64 6.59 -16.36 6.36
C ASN A 64 5.68 -15.30 6.98
N LEU A 65 4.71 -14.77 6.22
CA LEU A 65 3.76 -13.76 6.67
C LEU A 65 2.37 -14.37 6.84
N LYS A 66 1.75 -14.10 7.97
CA LYS A 66 0.35 -14.46 8.24
C LYS A 66 -0.55 -13.26 8.02
N ILE A 67 -1.83 -13.52 7.78
CA ILE A 67 -2.83 -12.45 7.63
C ILE A 67 -2.86 -11.53 8.85
N GLU A 68 -2.63 -12.07 10.05
CA GLU A 68 -2.64 -11.31 11.30
C GLU A 68 -1.48 -10.31 11.39
N ASP A 69 -0.38 -10.53 10.66
CA ASP A 69 0.73 -9.58 10.61
C ASP A 69 0.29 -8.28 9.91
N PHE A 70 -0.56 -8.38 8.89
CA PHE A 70 -1.17 -7.23 8.18
C PHE A 70 -2.19 -6.46 9.03
N LEU A 71 -2.46 -6.88 10.27
CA LEU A 71 -3.30 -6.17 11.22
C LEU A 71 -2.47 -5.49 12.32
N LYS A 72 -1.27 -6.01 12.60
CA LYS A 72 -0.53 -5.71 13.83
C LYS A 72 0.88 -5.20 13.62
N LYS A 73 1.44 -5.36 12.43
CA LYS A 73 2.86 -5.08 12.16
C LYS A 73 3.01 -4.27 10.88
N LYS A 74 3.94 -3.32 10.91
CA LYS A 74 4.50 -2.76 9.68
C LYS A 74 5.31 -3.86 8.98
N ILE A 75 4.94 -4.18 7.74
CA ILE A 75 5.60 -5.24 6.95
C ILE A 75 6.49 -4.57 5.91
N LEU A 76 7.79 -4.89 5.95
CA LEU A 76 8.77 -4.43 4.99
C LEU A 76 8.98 -5.51 3.94
N ILE A 77 8.61 -5.25 2.71
CA ILE A 77 8.85 -6.14 1.57
C ILE A 77 10.03 -5.56 0.78
N ARG A 78 11.17 -6.25 0.80
CA ARG A 78 12.43 -5.86 0.13
C ARG A 78 12.84 -6.91 -0.90
N GLN A 79 11.90 -7.24 -1.78
CA GLN A 79 12.13 -8.17 -2.89
C GLN A 79 12.43 -7.41 -4.17
N TYR A 80 13.10 -8.04 -5.14
CA TYR A 80 13.65 -7.41 -6.36
C TYR A 80 12.63 -6.74 -7.32
N ILE A 81 11.33 -6.83 -7.05
CA ILE A 81 10.28 -6.27 -7.91
C ILE A 81 10.04 -4.79 -7.59
N LEU A 82 9.74 -4.50 -6.32
CA LEU A 82 9.46 -3.16 -5.80
C LEU A 82 9.59 -3.23 -4.29
N GLU A 83 10.27 -2.27 -3.67
CA GLU A 83 10.30 -2.15 -2.21
C GLU A 83 9.01 -1.50 -1.71
N VAL A 84 8.32 -2.16 -0.80
CA VAL A 84 7.00 -1.73 -0.32
C VAL A 84 6.93 -1.91 1.18
N ASP A 85 6.36 -0.90 1.84
CA ASP A 85 6.01 -0.95 3.24
C ASP A 85 4.50 -1.00 3.39
N ILE A 86 3.98 -2.07 4.00
CA ILE A 86 2.57 -2.18 4.33
C ILE A 86 2.37 -1.74 5.77
N HIS A 87 1.62 -0.66 5.94
CA HIS A 87 1.30 -0.07 7.23
C HIS A 87 -0.15 -0.42 7.58
N PRO A 88 -0.42 -1.15 8.68
CA PRO A 88 -1.77 -1.27 9.22
C PRO A 88 -2.12 -0.15 10.21
N PHE A 89 -1.14 0.66 10.62
CA PHE A 89 -1.30 1.82 11.48
C PHE A 89 -0.25 2.87 11.13
N VAL A 90 -0.59 4.13 11.38
CA VAL A 90 0.33 5.27 11.26
C VAL A 90 0.20 6.09 12.53
N LYS A 91 1.33 6.44 13.17
CA LYS A 91 1.29 7.16 14.44
C LYS A 91 0.62 8.52 14.27
N GLY A 92 -0.42 8.78 15.07
CA GLY A 92 -1.08 10.08 15.17
C GLY A 92 -2.24 10.30 14.19
N VAL A 93 -2.62 9.29 13.38
CA VAL A 93 -3.78 9.36 12.49
C VAL A 93 -4.50 8.03 12.42
N GLU A 94 -5.82 8.07 12.30
CA GLU A 94 -6.65 6.88 12.05
C GLU A 94 -6.84 6.66 10.55
N PHE A 95 -7.04 5.40 10.14
CA PHE A 95 -7.22 5.07 8.72
C PHE A 95 -8.44 5.80 8.14
N GLU A 96 -9.54 5.86 8.87
CA GLU A 96 -10.80 6.48 8.45
C GLU A 96 -10.63 7.98 8.18
N GLU A 97 -9.81 8.67 8.98
CA GLU A 97 -9.51 10.08 8.80
C GLU A 97 -8.72 10.31 7.51
N VAL A 98 -7.68 9.52 7.27
CA VAL A 98 -6.87 9.59 6.05
C VAL A 98 -7.73 9.20 4.84
N TRP A 99 -8.55 8.17 4.96
CA TRP A 99 -9.43 7.68 3.90
C TRP A 99 -10.46 8.71 3.47
N LYS A 100 -11.03 9.46 4.43
CA LYS A 100 -11.99 10.54 4.15
C LYS A 100 -11.34 11.69 3.39
N ASN A 101 -10.09 12.02 3.70
CA ASN A 101 -9.38 13.19 3.16
C ASN A 101 -8.42 12.87 2.01
N LYS A 102 -8.34 11.60 1.56
CA LYS A 102 -7.42 11.17 0.51
C LYS A 102 -7.65 11.93 -0.80
N LYS A 103 -6.55 12.18 -1.52
CA LYS A 103 -6.60 12.71 -2.89
C LYS A 103 -6.47 11.59 -3.89
N ARG A 104 -7.36 11.57 -4.88
CA ARG A 104 -7.27 10.68 -6.03
C ARG A 104 -6.19 11.17 -6.98
N ALA A 105 -5.24 10.32 -7.33
CA ALA A 105 -4.12 10.66 -8.22
C ALA A 105 -3.84 9.54 -9.22
N LYS A 106 -3.16 9.86 -10.34
CA LYS A 106 -2.74 8.85 -11.31
C LYS A 106 -1.33 8.36 -11.01
N ILE A 107 -1.19 7.04 -10.99
CA ILE A 107 0.08 6.32 -11.06
C ILE A 107 0.10 5.64 -12.43
N GLY A 108 0.87 6.19 -13.37
CA GLY A 108 0.81 5.78 -14.78
C GLY A 108 -0.61 6.00 -15.35
N LYS A 109 -1.27 4.92 -15.76
CA LYS A 109 -2.66 4.95 -16.27
C LYS A 109 -3.69 4.57 -15.22
N THR A 110 -3.27 4.18 -14.01
CA THR A 110 -4.16 3.70 -12.95
C THR A 110 -4.36 4.78 -11.89
N TYR A 111 -5.61 5.03 -11.50
CA TYR A 111 -5.89 5.91 -10.36
C TYR A 111 -5.69 5.18 -9.04
N ALA A 112 -4.93 5.77 -8.13
CA ALA A 112 -4.93 5.44 -6.71
C ALA A 112 -5.85 6.42 -5.96
#